data_AF-A0A1V4VUK6-F1
#
_entry.id   AF-A0A1V4VUK6-F1
#
_cell.length_a   1.000
_cell.length_b   1.000
_cell.length_c   1.000
_cell.angle_alpha   90.00
_cell.angle_beta   90.00
_cell.angle_gamma   90.00
#
_symmetry.space_group_name_H-M   'P 1'
#
loop_
_entity.id
_entity.type
_entity.pdbx_description
1 polymer ?
#
loop_
_entity_poly.entity_id
_entity_poly.type
_entity_poly.pdbx_seq_one_letter_code
_entity_poly.pdbx_strand_id
1 'polypeptide(L)' 'MLELSSHVLDIMENSLAAGAATIKVTVLENTGADILSLEVSDDGQGLSEEEIK' A
#
# COMPACT_ATOMS: atom_id res chain seq x y z
N MET A 1 2.21 -3.77 15.99
CA MET A 1 1.05 -3.22 15.25
C MET A 1 1.26 -1.77 14.84
N LEU A 2 1.64 -0.85 15.76
CA LEU A 2 1.92 0.56 15.45
C LEU A 2 2.96 0.76 14.32
N GLU A 3 4.02 -0.05 14.31
CA GLU A 3 5.05 0.02 13.27
C GLU A 3 4.50 -0.28 11.87
N LEU A 4 3.67 -1.32 11.74
CA LEU A 4 3.00 -1.67 10.48
C LEU A 4 2.06 -0.55 10.02
N SER A 5 1.32 0.06 10.97
CA SER A 5 0.45 1.21 10.69
C SER A 5 1.24 2.42 10.18
N SER A 6 2.46 2.65 10.69
CA SER A 6 3.34 3.72 10.20
C SER A 6 3.73 3.48 8.74
N HIS A 7 4.16 2.25 8.41
CA HIS A 7 4.52 1.92 7.03
C HIS A 7 3.34 2.00 6.06
N VAL A 8 2.13 1.63 6.50
CA VAL A 8 0.91 1.82 5.68
C VAL A 8 0.67 3.31 5.42
N LEU A 9 0.83 4.15 6.44
CA LEU A 9 0.63 5.58 6.30
C LEU A 9 1.60 6.18 5.28
N ASP A 10 2.88 5.81 5.33
CA ASP A 10 3.88 6.27 4.37
C ASP A 10 3.48 5.91 2.92
N ILE A 11 2.94 4.71 2.69
CA ILE A 11 2.46 4.28 1.37
C ILE A 11 1.22 5.09 0.95
N MET A 12 0.29 5.34 1.87
CA MET A 12 -0.90 6.15 1.59
C MET A 12 -0.55 7.60 1.24
N GLU A 13 0.48 8.18 1.89
CA GLU A 13 0.99 9.51 1.55
C GLU A 13 1.58 9.55 0.14
N ASN A 14 2.31 8.51 -0.28
CA ASN A 14 2.80 8.38 -1.66
C ASN A 14 1.63 8.32 -2.67
N SER A 15 0.59 7.54 -2.39
CA SER A 15 -0.60 7.47 -3.25
C SER A 15 -1.32 8.83 -3.34
N LEU A 16 -1.40 9.58 -2.25
CA LEU A 16 -1.97 10.94 -2.26
C LEU A 16 -1.13 11.90 -3.10
N ALA A 17 0.20 11.83 -2.97
CA ALA A 17 1.12 12.62 -3.78
C ALA A 17 1.02 12.29 -5.29
N ALA A 18 0.71 11.03 -5.61
CA ALA A 18 0.43 10.56 -6.97
C ALA A 18 -0.95 11.01 -7.51
N GLY A 19 -1.72 11.76 -6.74
CA GLY A 19 -3.02 12.28 -7.13
C GLY A 19 -4.15 11.27 -7.08
N ALA A 20 -3.99 10.17 -6.34
CA ALA A 20 -5.04 9.16 -6.17
C ALA A 20 -6.29 9.78 -5.52
N ALA A 21 -7.46 9.50 -6.10
CA ALA A 21 -8.75 9.84 -5.53
C ALA A 21 -9.25 8.74 -4.58
N THR A 22 -8.83 7.50 -4.84
CA THR A 22 -9.24 6.31 -4.11
C THR A 22 -8.01 5.51 -3.71
N ILE A 23 -7.89 5.24 -2.40
CA ILE A 23 -6.87 4.33 -1.87
C ILE A 23 -7.60 3.19 -1.17
N LYS A 24 -7.27 1.96 -1.53
CA LYS A 24 -7.82 0.73 -0.96
C LYS A 24 -6.73 0.01 -0.18
N VAL A 25 -7.02 -0.31 1.08
CA VAL A 25 -6.15 -1.09 1.94
C VAL A 25 -6.83 -2.41 2.27
N THR A 26 -6.15 -3.52 2.00
CA THR A 26 -6.62 -4.88 2.30
C THR A 26 -5.64 -5.53 3.27
N VAL A 27 -6.17 -6.12 4.34
CA VAL A 27 -5.39 -6.93 5.28
C VAL A 27 -5.94 -8.34 5.27
N LEU A 28 -5.08 -9.31 4.98
CA LEU A 28 -5.43 -10.72 4.92
C LEU A 28 -4.55 -11.50 5.89
N GLU A 29 -5.16 -12.13 6.88
CA GLU A 29 -4.49 -13.06 7.78
C GLU A 29 -4.83 -14.50 7.36
N ASN A 30 -3.79 -15.27 7.03
CA ASN A 30 -3.89 -16.70 6.76
C ASN A 30 -3.16 -17.47 7.86
N THR A 31 -3.89 -17.85 8.90
CA THR A 31 -3.37 -18.60 10.04
C THR A 31 -2.91 -20.02 9.68
N GLY A 32 -3.43 -20.61 8.61
CA GLY A 32 -3.01 -21.93 8.14
C GLY A 32 -1.64 -21.91 7.46
N ALA A 33 -1.26 -20.79 6.86
CA ALA A 33 0.04 -20.59 6.23
C ALA A 33 1.02 -19.75 7.07
N ASP A 34 0.58 -19.26 8.23
CA ASP A 34 1.31 -18.29 9.09
C ASP A 34 1.73 -17.02 8.33
N ILE A 35 0.82 -16.48 7.51
CA ILE A 35 1.06 -15.30 6.68
C ILE A 35 0.08 -14.19 7.04
N LEU A 36 0.62 -12.99 7.24
CA LEU A 36 -0.14 -11.73 7.28
C LEU A 36 0.24 -10.90 6.04
N SER A 37 -0.71 -10.70 5.14
CA SER A 37 -0.54 -9.90 3.93
C SER A 37 -1.22 -8.55 4.08
N LEU A 38 -0.52 -7.49 3.67
CA LEU A 38 -1.06 -6.14 3.59
C LEU A 38 -0.88 -5.64 2.16
N GLU A 39 -1.99 -5.22 1.55
CA GLU A 39 -2.03 -4.70 0.19
C GLU A 39 -2.59 -3.28 0.21
N VAL A 40 -1.88 -2.35 -0.43
CA VAL A 40 -2.35 -0.99 -0.68
C VAL A 40 -2.44 -0.83 -2.20
N SER A 41 -3.60 -0.38 -2.68
CA SER A 41 -3.84 -0.11 -4.09
C SER A 41 -4.44 1.28 -4.25
N ASP A 42 -3.98 2.03 -5.23
CA ASP A 42 -4.48 3.37 -5.54
C ASP A 42 -4.76 3.55 -7.03
N ASP A 43 -5.50 4.60 -7.35
CA ASP A 43 -5.84 5.03 -8.71
C ASP A 43 -5.04 6.27 -9.16
N GLY A 44 -3.85 6.49 -8.56
CA GLY A 44 -2.96 7.58 -8.90
C GLY A 44 -2.24 7.40 -10.23
N GLN A 45 -1.36 8.34 -10.55
CA GLN A 45 -0.64 8.39 -11.83
C GLN A 45 0.31 7.19 -12.09
N GLY A 46 0.55 6.36 -11.07
CA GLY A 46 1.48 5.23 -11.14
C GLY A 46 2.94 5.67 -11.23
N LEU A 47 3.81 4.72 -11.59
CA LEU A 47 5.23 4.93 -11.80
C LEU A 47 5.58 4.62 -13.26
N SER A 48 6.45 5.42 -13.86
CA SER A 48 7.06 5.10 -15.15
C SER A 48 8.05 3.94 -15.03
N GLU A 49 8.38 3.29 -16.16
CA GLU A 49 9.36 2.18 -16.17
C GLU A 49 10.76 2.59 -15.68
N GLU A 50 11.11 3.88 -15.77
CA GLU A 50 12.38 4.41 -15.25
C GLU A 50 12.36 4.55 -13.72
N GLU A 51 11.20 4.87 -13.14
CA GLU A 51 10.99 4.97 -11.68
C GLU A 51 10.89 3.59 -10.99
N ILE A 52 10.65 2.52 -11.76
CA ILE A 52 10.56 1.14 -11.24
C ILE A 52 11.95 0.48 -11.05
N LYS A 53 13.04 1.11 -11.50
CA LYS A 53 14.40 0.53 -11.49
C LYS A 53 15.14 0.62 -10.15
#